data_AF-A0A661WS94-F1
#
_entry.id   AF-A0A661WS94-F1
#
_cell.length_a   1.000
_cell.length_b   1.000
_cell.length_c   1.000
_cell.angle_alpha   90.00
_cell.angle_beta   90.00
_cell.angle_gamma   90.00
#
_symmetry.space_group_name_H-M   'P 1'
#
loop_
_entity.id
_entity.type
_entity.pdbx_description
1 polymer ?
#
loop_
_entity_poly.entity_id
_entity_poly.type
_entity_poly.pdbx_seq_one_letter_code
_entity_poly.pdbx_strand_id
1 'polypeptide(L)'
;MQRGLRKKERRARKIIIYAFILITYHLLTSGDKGSHDPNLFGDDLCLLRQKEQRDAAKIIGTKEIHFLNRPDGYLAPDMDTRREVTHIIRQFTPDTLLTCDPTNLYPSDFSPLNHPDHRAAEQIVLDAVFPGSGNSHYFPNSSRQDSSSHPQRNVAQPNQPSQHPS
;
A
#
# COMPACT_ATOMS: atom_id res chain seq x y z
N MET A 1 48.70 -3.48 -55.26
CA MET A 1 47.75 -2.51 -54.67
C MET A 1 46.41 -3.22 -54.40
N GLN A 2 46.30 -3.95 -53.30
CA GLN A 2 45.04 -4.59 -52.87
C GLN A 2 44.54 -3.86 -51.61
N ARG A 3 43.35 -3.26 -51.72
CA ARG A 3 42.68 -2.49 -50.67
C ARG A 3 42.06 -3.44 -49.65
N GLY A 4 42.48 -3.34 -48.39
CA GLY A 4 41.93 -4.08 -47.27
C GLY A 4 40.48 -3.69 -46.97
N LEU A 5 39.60 -4.69 -46.94
CA LEU A 5 38.24 -4.58 -46.40
C LEU A 5 38.29 -4.60 -44.87
N ARG A 6 38.13 -3.43 -44.25
CA ARG A 6 37.85 -3.32 -42.81
C ARG A 6 36.35 -3.52 -42.58
N LYS A 7 35.95 -4.69 -42.06
CA LYS A 7 34.61 -4.92 -41.50
C LYS A 7 34.45 -4.06 -40.25
N LYS A 8 33.55 -3.08 -40.28
CA LYS A 8 33.14 -2.30 -39.10
C LYS A 8 32.18 -3.14 -38.26
N GLU A 9 32.67 -3.76 -37.20
CA GLU A 9 31.81 -4.33 -36.16
C GLU A 9 31.10 -3.19 -35.41
N ARG A 10 29.79 -3.05 -35.64
CA ARG A 10 28.93 -2.23 -34.78
C ARG A 10 28.57 -3.07 -33.57
N ARG A 11 29.31 -2.91 -32.46
CA ARG A 11 28.90 -3.43 -31.15
C ARG A 11 27.60 -2.73 -30.75
N ALA A 12 26.48 -3.47 -30.81
CA ALA A 12 25.22 -3.04 -30.22
C ALA A 12 25.44 -2.83 -28.71
N ARG A 13 25.28 -1.59 -28.24
CA ARG A 13 25.20 -1.31 -26.81
C ARG A 13 23.84 -1.82 -26.33
N LYS A 14 23.82 -2.97 -25.66
CA LYS A 14 22.66 -3.41 -24.89
C LYS A 14 22.46 -2.41 -23.75
N ILE A 15 21.53 -1.48 -23.93
CA ILE A 15 20.99 -0.68 -22.82
C ILE A 15 20.02 -1.61 -22.10
N ILE A 16 20.41 -2.10 -20.93
CA ILE A 16 19.51 -2.82 -20.03
C ILE A 16 18.97 -1.78 -19.06
N ILE A 17 17.70 -1.41 -19.22
CA ILE A 17 16.99 -0.57 -18.25
C ILE A 17 16.46 -1.52 -17.17
N TYR A 18 17.00 -1.44 -15.96
CA TYR A 18 16.39 -2.08 -14.79
C TYR A 18 15.39 -1.12 -14.19
N ALA A 19 14.09 -1.43 -14.31
CA ALA A 19 13.05 -0.73 -13.54
C ALA A 19 12.84 -1.51 -12.23
N PHE A 20 13.25 -0.91 -11.11
CA PHE A 20 12.99 -1.47 -9.78
C PHE A 20 11.73 -0.83 -9.23
N ILE A 21 10.69 -1.64 -8.99
CA ILE A 21 9.49 -1.21 -8.27
C ILE A 21 9.77 -1.38 -6.77
N LEU A 22 9.60 -0.31 -6.00
CA LEU A 22 9.65 -0.38 -4.55
C LEU A 22 8.25 -0.65 -4.00
N ILE A 23 8.12 -1.72 -3.23
CA ILE A 23 6.88 -2.09 -2.57
C ILE A 23 7.06 -1.92 -1.07
N THR A 24 6.14 -1.19 -0.44
CA THR A 24 6.05 -1.00 1.00
C THR A 24 4.64 -1.35 1.45
N TYR A 25 4.50 -2.13 2.52
CA TYR A 25 3.20 -2.48 3.09
C TYR A 25 2.91 -1.68 4.35
N HIS A 26 1.67 -1.21 4.48
CA HIS A 26 1.12 -0.64 5.70
C HIS A 26 -0.13 -1.44 6.08
N LEU A 27 -0.02 -2.20 7.17
CA LEU A 27 -1.13 -3.01 7.68
C LEU A 27 -1.79 -2.26 8.83
N LEU A 28 -3.10 -2.04 8.70
CA LEU A 28 -3.85 -1.28 9.68
C LEU A 28 -4.12 -2.10 10.94
N THR A 29 -4.43 -3.39 10.79
CA THR A 29 -4.84 -4.26 11.90
C THR A 29 -3.77 -5.29 12.31
N SER A 30 -3.90 -5.80 13.54
CA SER A 30 -3.03 -6.83 14.12
C SER A 30 -3.37 -8.27 13.70
N GLY A 31 -4.59 -8.51 13.22
CA GLY A 31 -5.08 -9.86 12.92
C GLY A 31 -5.24 -10.75 14.16
N ASP A 32 -5.43 -10.14 15.34
CA ASP A 32 -5.51 -10.78 16.66
C ASP A 32 -6.80 -11.59 16.90
N LYS A 33 -7.70 -11.67 15.90
CA LYS A 33 -8.94 -12.46 15.96
C LYS A 33 -9.07 -13.46 14.80
N GLY A 34 -8.05 -13.58 13.96
CA GLY A 34 -8.04 -14.48 12.80
C GLY A 34 -7.78 -15.96 13.11
N SER A 35 -8.10 -16.44 14.31
CA SER A 35 -7.85 -17.82 14.76
C SER A 35 -9.12 -18.50 15.24
N HIS A 36 -9.25 -19.79 14.93
CA HIS A 36 -10.26 -20.68 15.51
C HIS A 36 -9.71 -21.52 16.67
N ASP A 37 -8.40 -21.48 16.93
CA ASP A 37 -7.77 -22.15 18.06
C ASP A 37 -8.00 -21.35 19.34
N PRO A 38 -8.73 -21.89 20.34
CA PRO A 38 -9.01 -21.17 21.58
C PRO A 38 -7.76 -20.92 22.44
N ASN A 39 -6.63 -21.57 22.16
CA ASN A 39 -5.38 -21.40 22.91
C ASN A 39 -4.43 -20.36 22.28
N LEU A 40 -4.79 -19.79 21.13
CA LEU A 40 -3.99 -18.81 20.40
C LEU A 40 -4.79 -17.53 20.19
N PHE A 41 -4.56 -16.53 21.05
CA PHE A 41 -5.36 -15.30 21.09
C PHE A 41 -4.51 -14.07 21.45
N GLY A 42 -5.04 -12.89 21.15
CA GLY A 42 -4.45 -11.62 21.58
C GLY A 42 -3.04 -11.38 21.02
N ASP A 43 -2.12 -10.99 21.89
CA ASP A 43 -0.75 -10.59 21.53
C ASP A 43 0.05 -11.74 20.91
N ASP A 44 -0.13 -12.98 21.37
CA ASP A 44 0.58 -14.14 20.83
C ASP A 44 0.20 -14.38 19.36
N LEU A 45 -1.10 -14.28 19.04
CA LEU A 45 -1.58 -14.39 17.66
C LEU A 45 -1.08 -13.21 16.81
N CYS A 46 -1.11 -11.99 17.34
CA CYS A 46 -0.58 -10.80 16.66
C CYS A 46 0.90 -10.98 16.29
N LEU A 47 1.75 -11.39 17.24
CA LEU A 47 3.18 -11.61 17.00
C LEU A 47 3.42 -12.70 15.94
N LEU A 48 2.65 -13.79 15.99
CA LEU A 48 2.71 -14.84 14.98
C LEU A 48 2.35 -14.29 13.60
N ARG A 49 1.21 -13.60 13.47
CA ARG A 49 0.73 -13.03 12.19
C ARG A 49 1.70 -12.01 11.61
N GLN A 50 2.29 -11.16 12.45
CA GLN A 50 3.32 -10.24 11.97
C GLN A 50 4.56 -10.98 11.45
N LYS A 51 4.95 -12.08 12.09
CA LYS A 51 6.05 -12.92 11.60
C LYS A 51 5.68 -13.55 10.24
N GLU A 52 4.51 -14.16 10.13
CA GLU A 52 3.99 -14.72 8.88
C GLU A 52 4.02 -13.68 7.75
N GLN A 53 3.51 -12.47 8.02
CA GLN A 53 3.45 -11.41 7.02
C GLN A 53 4.85 -10.93 6.62
N ARG A 54 5.79 -10.80 7.57
CA ARG A 54 7.19 -10.47 7.26
C ARG A 54 7.84 -11.54 6.39
N ASP A 55 7.57 -12.81 6.66
CA ASP A 55 8.11 -13.91 5.87
C ASP A 55 7.49 -13.97 4.47
N ALA A 56 6.19 -13.72 4.33
CA ALA A 56 5.53 -13.57 3.02
C ALA A 56 6.07 -12.37 2.23
N ALA A 57 6.28 -11.23 2.89
CA ALA A 57 6.80 -10.00 2.27
C ALA A 57 8.21 -10.19 1.67
N LYS A 58 9.05 -11.02 2.31
CA LYS A 58 10.39 -11.39 1.79
C LYS A 58 10.31 -12.14 0.46
N ILE A 59 9.29 -12.98 0.27
CA ILE A 59 9.11 -13.75 -0.98
C ILE A 59 8.77 -12.80 -2.14
N ILE A 60 7.96 -11.77 -1.88
CA ILE A 60 7.56 -10.76 -2.88
C ILE A 60 8.71 -9.77 -3.16
N GLY A 61 9.67 -9.64 -2.25
CA GLY A 61 10.75 -8.65 -2.33
C GLY A 61 10.35 -7.26 -1.84
N THR A 62 9.35 -7.20 -0.94
CA THR A 62 8.92 -5.95 -0.30
C THR A 62 10.07 -5.37 0.53
N LYS A 63 10.31 -4.06 0.44
CA LYS A 63 11.41 -3.42 1.17
C LYS A 63 11.10 -3.23 2.64
N GLU A 64 9.89 -2.80 2.94
CA GLU A 64 9.48 -2.43 4.29
C GLU A 64 8.03 -2.81 4.56
N ILE A 65 7.77 -3.12 5.83
CA ILE A 65 6.44 -3.43 6.33
C ILE A 65 6.20 -2.71 7.65
N HIS A 66 5.10 -1.99 7.71
CA HIS A 66 4.70 -1.16 8.83
C HIS A 66 3.35 -1.66 9.36
N PHE A 67 3.22 -1.75 10.69
CA PHE A 67 2.01 -2.23 11.36
C PHE A 67 1.49 -1.13 12.27
N LEU A 68 0.23 -0.70 12.07
CA LEU A 68 -0.45 0.25 12.95
C LEU A 68 -1.09 -0.45 14.16
N ASN A 69 -1.19 -1.78 14.14
CA ASN A 69 -1.67 -2.59 15.28
C ASN A 69 -3.04 -2.16 15.81
N ARG A 70 -3.98 -1.79 14.92
CA ARG A 70 -5.36 -1.57 15.34
C ARG A 70 -6.04 -2.92 15.59
N PRO A 71 -6.89 -3.05 16.61
CA PRO A 71 -7.53 -4.33 16.91
C PRO A 71 -8.35 -4.83 15.72
N ASP A 72 -8.14 -6.10 15.36
CA ASP A 72 -8.88 -6.78 14.30
C ASP A 72 -10.39 -6.80 14.63
N GLY A 73 -11.24 -6.59 13.63
CA GLY A 73 -12.70 -6.49 13.75
C GLY A 73 -13.23 -5.15 14.29
N TYR A 74 -12.35 -4.23 14.69
CA TYR A 74 -12.72 -2.95 15.30
C TYR A 74 -12.12 -1.74 14.59
N LEU A 75 -11.64 -1.90 13.35
CA LEU A 75 -11.09 -0.77 12.60
C LEU A 75 -12.21 0.23 12.24
N ALA A 76 -11.99 1.51 12.55
CA ALA A 76 -12.93 2.57 12.27
C ALA A 76 -12.29 3.67 11.41
N PRO A 77 -13.04 4.32 10.50
CA PRO A 77 -12.57 5.47 9.73
C PRO A 77 -12.58 6.75 10.55
N ASP A 78 -11.86 6.75 11.67
CA ASP A 78 -11.75 7.89 12.56
C ASP A 78 -10.67 8.90 12.08
N MET A 79 -10.72 10.10 12.67
CA MET A 79 -9.82 11.20 12.29
C MET A 79 -8.36 10.96 12.67
N ASP A 80 -8.08 10.16 13.70
CA ASP A 80 -6.72 9.86 14.15
C ASP A 80 -6.05 8.89 13.17
N THR A 81 -6.76 7.84 12.78
CA THR A 81 -6.29 6.86 11.80
C THR A 81 -6.15 7.49 10.42
N ARG A 82 -7.12 8.32 9.99
CA ARG A 82 -7.00 9.11 8.74
C ARG A 82 -5.81 10.05 8.77
N ARG A 83 -5.56 10.72 9.89
CA ARG A 83 -4.39 11.59 10.08
C ARG A 83 -3.10 10.80 9.87
N GLU A 84 -2.96 9.67 10.55
CA GLU A 84 -1.77 8.82 10.47
C GLU A 84 -1.52 8.32 9.03
N VAL A 85 -2.56 7.82 8.35
CA VAL A 85 -2.45 7.39 6.94
C VAL A 85 -2.12 8.56 6.01
N THR A 86 -2.65 9.76 6.26
CA THR A 86 -2.28 10.95 5.48
C THR A 86 -0.79 11.26 5.60
N HIS A 87 -0.22 11.15 6.80
CA HIS A 87 1.21 11.35 7.02
C HIS A 87 2.05 10.28 6.34
N ILE A 88 1.64 9.01 6.42
CA ILE A 88 2.28 7.90 5.71
C ILE A 88 2.35 8.18 4.21
N ILE A 89 1.24 8.61 3.60
CA ILE A 89 1.20 8.92 2.16
C ILE A 89 2.17 10.06 1.80
N ARG A 90 2.25 11.10 2.64
CA ARG A 90 3.19 12.23 2.43
C ARG A 90 4.64 11.83 2.65
N GLN A 91 4.93 10.97 3.63
CA GLN A 91 6.27 10.49 3.95
C GLN A 91 6.83 9.59 2.84
N PHE A 92 6.04 8.64 2.36
CA PHE A 92 6.51 7.66 1.36
C PHE A 92 6.34 8.13 -0.08
N THR A 93 5.57 9.21 -0.29
CA THR A 93 5.26 9.77 -1.61
C THR A 93 5.00 8.73 -2.70
N PRO A 94 4.11 7.74 -2.51
CA PRO A 94 4.00 6.64 -3.45
C PRO A 94 3.52 7.13 -4.83
N ASP A 95 4.05 6.53 -5.89
CA ASP A 95 3.59 6.73 -7.28
C ASP A 95 2.25 6.03 -7.54
N THR A 96 1.98 4.95 -6.81
CA THR A 96 0.75 4.17 -6.87
C THR A 96 0.41 3.65 -5.49
N LEU A 97 -0.84 3.85 -5.08
CA LEU A 97 -1.41 3.32 -3.85
C LEU A 97 -2.38 2.19 -4.20
N LEU A 98 -2.22 1.02 -3.58
CA LEU A 98 -3.13 -0.11 -3.74
C LEU A 98 -4.01 -0.24 -2.49
N THR A 99 -5.33 -0.33 -2.67
CA THR A 99 -6.30 -0.52 -1.57
C THR A 99 -7.46 -1.44 -2.00
N CYS A 100 -8.45 -1.66 -1.14
CA CYS A 100 -9.65 -2.46 -1.43
C CYS A 100 -10.58 -1.75 -2.46
N ASP A 101 -11.76 -2.31 -2.75
CA ASP A 101 -12.79 -1.73 -3.63
C ASP A 101 -14.02 -1.27 -2.79
N PRO A 102 -14.44 0.01 -2.87
CA PRO A 102 -15.35 0.60 -1.87
C PRO A 102 -16.79 0.24 -2.19
N THR A 103 -17.01 -0.28 -3.40
CA THR A 103 -18.30 -0.75 -3.88
C THR A 103 -18.57 -2.20 -3.45
N ASN A 104 -17.55 -2.88 -2.90
CA ASN A 104 -17.59 -4.30 -2.64
C ASN A 104 -18.24 -4.64 -1.28
N LEU A 105 -19.51 -4.26 -1.07
CA LEU A 105 -20.24 -4.60 0.16
C LEU A 105 -20.66 -6.09 0.19
N TYR A 106 -21.01 -6.64 -0.96
CA TYR A 106 -21.48 -8.02 -1.17
C TYR A 106 -20.52 -8.73 -2.15
N PRO A 107 -19.40 -9.30 -1.68
CA PRO A 107 -18.33 -9.75 -2.56
C PRO A 107 -18.63 -11.04 -3.34
N SER A 108 -19.52 -11.88 -2.83
CA SER A 108 -19.96 -13.09 -3.52
C SER A 108 -21.22 -13.68 -2.88
N ASP A 109 -21.86 -14.61 -3.56
CA ASP A 109 -23.00 -15.36 -3.03
C ASP A 109 -22.64 -16.22 -1.80
N PHE A 110 -21.37 -16.62 -1.66
CA PHE A 110 -20.88 -17.49 -0.56
C PHE A 110 -20.35 -16.72 0.65
N SER A 111 -19.97 -15.45 0.46
CA SER A 111 -19.56 -14.54 1.52
C SER A 111 -20.41 -13.28 1.38
N PRO A 112 -21.62 -13.28 1.98
CA PRO A 112 -22.63 -12.30 1.64
C PRO A 112 -22.28 -10.91 2.15
N LEU A 113 -21.35 -10.75 3.09
CA LEU A 113 -21.00 -9.43 3.60
C LEU A 113 -19.48 -9.29 3.69
N ASN A 114 -18.96 -8.22 3.10
CA ASN A 114 -17.55 -7.88 3.23
C ASN A 114 -17.21 -7.58 4.69
N HIS A 115 -15.96 -7.80 5.10
CA HIS A 115 -15.54 -7.56 6.46
C HIS A 115 -15.58 -6.05 6.78
N PRO A 116 -16.07 -5.62 7.96
CA PRO A 116 -16.10 -4.21 8.33
C PRO A 116 -14.73 -3.54 8.23
N ASP A 117 -13.66 -4.22 8.65
CA ASP A 117 -12.32 -3.65 8.56
C ASP A 117 -11.86 -3.39 7.13
N HIS A 118 -12.24 -4.22 6.16
CA HIS A 118 -11.88 -3.94 4.76
C HIS A 118 -12.54 -2.65 4.28
N ARG A 119 -13.82 -2.46 4.61
CA ARG A 119 -14.56 -1.24 4.27
C ARG A 119 -13.99 -0.02 4.99
N ALA A 120 -13.64 -0.15 6.27
CA ALA A 120 -13.05 0.92 7.06
C ALA A 120 -11.65 1.29 6.55
N ALA A 121 -10.78 0.30 6.32
CA ALA A 121 -9.43 0.48 5.77
C ALA A 121 -9.45 1.27 4.47
N GLU A 122 -10.40 0.92 3.61
CA GLU A 122 -10.58 1.62 2.37
C GLU A 122 -11.04 3.06 2.53
N GLN A 123 -12.09 3.30 3.32
CA GLN A 123 -12.58 4.65 3.57
C GLN A 123 -11.47 5.54 4.14
N ILE A 124 -10.68 5.01 5.09
CA ILE A 124 -9.51 5.69 5.66
C ILE A 124 -8.53 6.10 4.56
N VAL A 125 -8.18 5.17 3.66
CA VAL A 125 -7.21 5.41 2.60
C VAL A 125 -7.73 6.42 1.58
N LEU A 126 -8.96 6.28 1.11
CA LEU A 126 -9.55 7.20 0.13
C LEU A 126 -9.68 8.62 0.69
N ASP A 127 -10.11 8.75 1.94
CA ASP A 127 -10.21 10.05 2.62
C ASP A 127 -8.83 10.65 2.94
N ALA A 128 -7.83 9.81 3.18
CA ALA A 128 -6.43 10.23 3.34
C ALA A 128 -5.82 10.66 2.00
N VAL A 129 -6.23 10.07 0.87
CA VAL A 129 -5.84 10.50 -0.48
C VAL A 129 -6.47 11.84 -0.82
N PHE A 130 -7.80 11.94 -0.72
CA PHE A 130 -8.54 13.14 -1.04
C PHE A 130 -9.55 13.48 0.07
N PRO A 131 -9.56 14.73 0.57
CA PRO A 131 -8.63 15.83 0.29
C PRO A 131 -7.29 15.75 1.06
N GLY A 132 -7.03 14.71 1.86
CA GLY A 132 -5.97 14.69 2.87
C GLY A 132 -4.56 14.98 2.36
N SER A 133 -3.94 14.03 1.66
CA SER A 133 -2.51 14.05 1.32
C SER A 133 -2.16 15.18 0.35
N GLY A 134 -3.07 15.47 -0.59
CA GLY A 134 -2.91 16.50 -1.61
C GLY A 134 -3.08 17.95 -1.13
N ASN A 135 -3.53 18.20 0.10
CA ASN A 135 -3.73 19.56 0.62
C ASN A 135 -3.10 19.72 2.02
N SER A 136 -2.07 20.56 2.11
CA SER A 136 -1.28 20.77 3.33
C SER A 136 -2.07 21.39 4.50
N HIS A 137 -3.25 21.96 4.25
CA HIS A 137 -4.14 22.45 5.31
C HIS A 137 -4.83 21.31 6.07
N TYR A 138 -4.95 20.14 5.48
CA TYR A 138 -5.44 18.95 6.19
C TYR A 138 -4.29 18.32 6.96
N PHE A 139 -4.52 18.07 8.26
CA PHE A 139 -3.55 17.43 9.14
C PHE A 139 -2.16 18.07 9.06
N PRO A 140 -2.03 19.38 9.37
CA PRO A 140 -0.75 20.07 9.32
C PRO A 140 0.18 19.49 10.38
N ASN A 141 1.40 19.11 9.98
CA ASN A 141 2.42 18.65 10.92
C ASN A 141 3.17 19.85 11.52
N SER A 142 3.73 19.72 12.72
CA SER A 142 4.42 20.82 13.42
C SER A 142 5.81 21.14 12.85
N SER A 143 6.39 20.23 12.06
CA SER A 143 7.71 20.38 11.45
C SER A 143 7.63 20.87 10.00
N ARG A 144 8.38 21.93 9.67
CA ARG A 144 8.43 22.54 8.32
C ARG A 144 8.93 21.62 7.19
N GLN A 145 9.54 20.47 7.51
CA GLN A 145 10.12 19.56 6.51
C GLN A 145 9.10 18.56 5.94
N ASP A 146 7.95 18.40 6.58
CA ASP A 146 6.96 17.35 6.25
C ASP A 146 5.60 17.95 5.80
N SER A 147 5.59 19.26 5.55
CA SER A 147 4.42 20.03 5.12
C SER A 147 4.17 19.98 3.60
N SER A 148 4.92 19.17 2.86
CA SER A 148 4.69 19.00 1.42
C SER A 148 3.41 18.21 1.18
N SER A 149 2.40 18.89 0.62
CA SER A 149 1.25 18.22 0.02
C SER A 149 1.72 17.26 -1.07
N HIS A 150 1.20 16.05 -1.09
CA HIS A 150 1.49 15.07 -2.12
C HIS A 150 0.18 14.56 -2.75
N PRO A 151 -0.28 15.17 -3.86
CA PRO A 151 -1.49 14.71 -4.54
C PRO A 151 -1.24 13.33 -5.15
N GLN A 152 -1.93 12.33 -4.61
CA GLN A 152 -1.89 10.97 -5.12
C GLN A 152 -2.57 10.91 -6.48
N ARG A 153 -1.84 10.49 -7.51
CA ARG A 153 -2.33 10.43 -8.89
C ARG A 153 -2.97 9.09 -9.23
N ASN A 154 -2.44 7.99 -8.67
CA ASN A 154 -2.87 6.65 -9.00
C ASN A 154 -3.28 5.91 -7.72
N VAL A 155 -4.57 5.64 -7.57
CA VAL A 155 -5.11 4.69 -6.59
C VAL A 155 -5.64 3.50 -7.36
N ALA A 156 -5.05 2.34 -7.17
CA ALA A 156 -5.43 1.08 -7.80
C ALA A 156 -6.29 0.25 -6.85
N GLN A 157 -7.30 -0.42 -7.41
CA GLN A 157 -8.23 -1.29 -6.69
C GLN A 157 -8.41 -2.59 -7.49
N PRO A 158 -8.44 -3.78 -6.86
CA PRO A 158 -8.38 -5.07 -7.55
C PRO A 158 -9.47 -5.29 -8.62
N ASN A 159 -10.64 -4.68 -8.45
CA ASN A 159 -11.82 -4.91 -9.29
C ASN A 159 -12.24 -3.68 -10.12
N GLN A 160 -11.47 -2.59 -10.09
CA GLN A 160 -11.78 -1.40 -10.88
C GLN A 160 -10.81 -1.27 -12.06
N PRO A 161 -11.30 -0.93 -13.26
CA PRO A 161 -10.43 -0.69 -14.40
C PRO A 161 -9.44 0.44 -14.07
N SER A 162 -8.20 0.29 -14.51
CA SER A 162 -7.14 1.29 -14.30
C SER A 162 -7.58 2.64 -14.84
N GLN A 163 -7.80 3.62 -13.96
CA GLN A 163 -8.08 4.99 -14.36
C GLN A 163 -6.75 5.66 -14.74
N HIS A 164 -6.34 5.54 -16.01
CA HIS A 164 -5.24 6.34 -16.52
C HIS A 164 -5.71 7.78 -16.74
N PRO A 165 -4.99 8.80 -16.24
CA PRO A 165 -5.29 10.18 -16.58
C PRO A 165 -5.12 10.37 -18.09
N SER A 166 -6.13 10.96 -18.73
CA SER A 166 -6.16 11.33 -20.15
C SER A 166 -5.20 12.48 -20.45
#